data_AF-A0A8T4NZI6-F1
#
_entry.id   AF-A0A8T4NZI6-F1
#
_cell.length_a   1.000
_cell.length_b   1.000
_cell.length_c   1.000
_cell.angle_alpha   90.00
_cell.angle_beta   90.00
_cell.angle_gamma   90.00
#
_symmetry.space_group_name_H-M   'P 1'
#
loop_
_entity.id
_entity.type
_entity.pdbx_description
1 polymer ?
#
loop_
_entity_poly.entity_id
_entity_poly.type
_entity_poly.pdbx_seq_one_letter_code
_entity_poly.pdbx_strand_id
1 'polypeptide(L)'
;MNVASYSRKGQIGMMELLMVMVIIGIITAIGIYIFYGEFIKNTGEKGREMNEQERAVLISMFGRLPEMQCSKNGNDEDYCIDTIKAVGARNVIRSNKAYYSNILGYRNVKIEAIYPQKNNVICDKDNYPGCGTFAVYDNAKPNAQDKQIVSVLVSLYYPHENKYRVGRFIIEEFR
;
A
#
# COMPACT_ATOMS: atom_id res chain seq x y z
N MET A 1 -57.95 45.06 23.78
CA MET A 1 -57.08 43.92 23.43
C MET A 1 -57.83 43.03 22.45
N ASN A 2 -57.58 43.18 21.15
CA ASN A 2 -58.27 42.39 20.12
C ASN A 2 -57.54 41.07 19.93
N VAL A 3 -58.18 39.98 20.35
CA VAL A 3 -57.74 38.61 20.07
C VAL A 3 -58.27 38.26 18.69
N ALA A 4 -57.38 38.20 17.69
CA ALA A 4 -57.73 37.82 16.33
C ALA A 4 -58.27 36.37 16.31
N SER A 5 -59.49 36.19 15.81
CA SER A 5 -60.13 34.88 15.70
C SER A 5 -59.45 34.05 14.61
N TYR A 6 -58.88 32.92 15.02
CA TYR A 6 -58.18 32.00 14.14
C TYR A 6 -59.19 31.28 13.22
N SER A 7 -59.06 31.49 11.90
CA SER A 7 -59.87 30.81 10.88
C SER A 7 -59.61 29.29 10.91
N ARG A 8 -60.63 28.49 11.29
CA ARG A 8 -60.57 27.01 11.34
C ARG A 8 -60.10 26.37 10.02
N LYS A 9 -60.36 27.00 8.87
CA LYS A 9 -59.93 26.49 7.56
C LYS A 9 -58.41 26.60 7.36
N GLY A 10 -57.78 27.65 7.89
CA GLY A 10 -56.32 27.80 7.84
C GLY A 10 -55.58 26.81 8.74
N GLN A 11 -56.17 26.43 9.88
CA GLN A 11 -55.58 25.43 10.78
C GLN A 11 -55.50 24.04 10.15
N ILE A 12 -56.49 23.64 9.34
CA ILE A 12 -56.52 22.33 8.68
C ILE A 12 -55.41 22.23 7.62
N GLY A 13 -55.22 23.27 6.80
CA GLY A 13 -54.15 23.30 5.79
C GLY A 13 -52.74 23.31 6.41
N MET A 14 -52.56 23.98 7.56
CA MET A 14 -51.28 23.92 8.28
C MET A 14 -50.99 22.53 8.87
N MET A 15 -52.03 21.81 9.33
CA MET A 15 -51.86 20.46 9.89
C MET A 15 -51.53 19.43 8.81
N GLU A 16 -52.11 19.57 7.61
CA GLU A 16 -51.82 18.72 6.45
C GLU A 16 -50.36 18.88 5.98
N LEU A 17 -49.87 20.12 5.92
CA LEU A 17 -48.48 20.40 5.53
C LEU A 17 -47.48 19.87 6.57
N LEU A 18 -47.85 19.90 7.86
CA LEU A 18 -47.07 19.33 8.96
C LEU A 18 -46.97 17.80 8.84
N MET A 19 -48.06 17.12 8.47
CA MET A 19 -48.07 15.67 8.23
C MET A 19 -47.15 15.27 7.07
N VAL A 20 -47.17 16.04 5.97
CA VAL A 20 -46.27 15.80 4.82
C VAL A 20 -44.81 15.98 5.22
N MET A 21 -44.47 17.01 5.99
CA MET A 21 -43.10 17.20 6.48
C MET A 21 -42.62 16.07 7.37
N VAL A 22 -43.50 15.51 8.23
CA VAL A 22 -43.16 14.36 9.07
C VAL A 22 -42.85 13.12 8.22
N ILE A 23 -43.63 12.85 7.18
CA ILE A 23 -43.42 11.71 6.28
C ILE A 23 -42.06 11.85 5.57
N ILE A 24 -41.75 13.03 5.03
CA ILE A 24 -40.46 13.29 4.38
C ILE A 24 -39.30 13.15 5.39
N GLY A 25 -39.50 13.62 6.62
CA GLY A 25 -38.52 13.47 7.70
C GLY A 25 -38.18 12.01 8.00
N ILE A 26 -39.19 11.14 8.07
CA ILE A 26 -39.00 9.70 8.31
C ILE A 26 -38.25 9.04 7.14
N ILE A 27 -38.63 9.33 5.90
CA ILE A 27 -37.95 8.78 4.71
C ILE A 27 -36.48 9.21 4.68
N THR A 28 -36.21 10.48 5.00
CA THR A 28 -34.84 11.03 5.02
C THR A 28 -34.00 10.39 6.12
N ALA A 29 -34.57 10.20 7.32
CA ALA A 29 -33.88 9.55 8.44
C ALA A 29 -33.49 8.09 8.11
N ILE A 30 -34.39 7.33 7.48
CA ILE A 30 -34.12 5.96 7.04
C ILE A 30 -33.04 5.96 5.94
N GLY A 31 -33.11 6.88 4.98
CA GLY A 31 -32.11 7.02 3.92
C GLY A 31 -30.71 7.29 4.47
N ILE A 32 -30.59 8.20 5.45
CA ILE A 32 -29.33 8.50 6.13
C ILE A 32 -28.83 7.27 6.90
N TYR A 33 -29.70 6.59 7.64
CA TYR A 33 -29.32 5.41 8.42
C TYR A 33 -28.71 4.30 7.54
N ILE A 34 -29.36 3.98 6.42
CA ILE A 34 -28.87 2.97 5.47
C ILE A 34 -27.55 3.42 4.81
N PHE A 35 -27.48 4.69 4.41
CA PHE A 35 -26.27 5.25 3.77
C PHE A 35 -25.05 5.20 4.70
N TYR A 36 -25.21 5.60 5.97
CA TYR A 36 -24.12 5.53 6.94
C TYR A 36 -23.75 4.09 7.33
N GLY A 37 -24.72 3.18 7.39
CA GLY A 37 -24.50 1.79 7.77
C GLY A 37 -23.69 1.00 6.74
N GLU A 38 -24.06 1.10 5.47
CA GLU A 38 -23.50 0.28 4.40
C GLU A 38 -22.37 0.99 3.64
N PHE A 39 -22.52 2.28 3.35
CA PHE A 39 -21.60 2.96 2.44
C PHE A 39 -20.28 3.30 3.13
N ILE A 40 -20.31 3.83 4.35
CA ILE A 40 -19.09 4.23 5.07
C ILE A 40 -18.25 3.02 5.47
N LYS A 41 -18.88 1.91 5.87
CA LYS A 41 -18.17 0.68 6.22
C LYS A 41 -17.54 0.04 4.99
N ASN A 42 -18.30 -0.12 3.90
CA ASN A 42 -17.79 -0.74 2.68
C ASN A 42 -16.76 0.12 1.93
N THR A 43 -16.83 1.46 1.98
CA THR A 43 -15.82 2.32 1.36
C THR A 43 -14.47 2.18 2.07
N GLY A 44 -14.47 2.05 3.40
CA GLY A 44 -13.25 1.83 4.18
C GLY A 44 -12.60 0.49 3.85
N GLU A 45 -13.38 -0.59 3.78
CA GLU A 45 -12.88 -1.94 3.48
C GLU A 45 -12.40 -2.07 2.03
N LYS A 46 -13.20 -1.62 1.05
CA LYS A 46 -12.79 -1.62 -0.36
C LYS A 46 -11.53 -0.78 -0.60
N GLY A 47 -11.40 0.35 0.09
CA GLY A 47 -10.19 1.17 0.03
C GLY A 47 -8.95 0.45 0.57
N ARG A 48 -9.10 -0.44 1.56
CA ARG A 48 -8.00 -1.25 2.09
C ARG A 48 -7.64 -2.38 1.13
N GLU A 49 -8.63 -3.09 0.59
CA GLU A 49 -8.41 -4.16 -0.39
C GLU A 49 -7.72 -3.65 -1.67
N MET A 50 -8.15 -2.51 -2.20
CA MET A 50 -7.51 -1.91 -3.38
C MET A 50 -6.05 -1.51 -3.08
N ASN A 51 -5.78 -0.96 -1.90
CA ASN A 51 -4.41 -0.66 -1.48
C ASN A 51 -3.56 -1.94 -1.35
N GLU A 52 -4.11 -3.03 -0.84
CA GLU A 52 -3.39 -4.31 -0.73
C GLU A 52 -3.08 -4.92 -2.11
N GLN A 53 -4.03 -4.84 -3.05
CA GLN A 53 -3.83 -5.29 -4.44
C GLN A 53 -2.76 -4.47 -5.16
N GLU A 54 -2.80 -3.13 -5.08
CA GLU A 54 -1.78 -2.27 -5.67
C GLU A 54 -0.39 -2.56 -5.09
N ARG A 55 -0.31 -2.80 -3.78
CA ARG A 55 0.93 -3.18 -3.10
C ARG A 55 1.48 -4.50 -3.61
N ALA A 56 0.63 -5.52 -3.75
CA ALA A 56 1.03 -6.83 -4.28
C ALA A 56 1.56 -6.74 -5.73
N VAL A 57 0.91 -5.95 -6.58
CA VAL A 57 1.35 -5.71 -7.96
C VAL A 57 2.74 -5.05 -7.98
N LEU A 58 2.96 -4.01 -7.19
CA LEU A 58 4.27 -3.35 -7.10
C LEU A 58 5.37 -4.33 -6.69
N ILE A 59 5.12 -5.17 -5.69
CA ILE A 59 6.09 -6.18 -5.24
C ILE A 59 6.36 -7.21 -6.33
N SER A 60 5.33 -7.68 -7.03
CA SER A 60 5.51 -8.63 -8.14
C SER A 60 6.37 -8.05 -9.27
N MET A 61 6.24 -6.75 -9.54
CA MET A 61 7.08 -6.06 -10.52
C MET A 61 8.55 -6.09 -10.11
N PHE A 62 8.84 -5.81 -8.83
CA PHE A 62 10.20 -5.87 -8.31
C PHE A 62 10.76 -7.30 -8.27
N GLY A 63 9.96 -8.29 -7.86
CA GLY A 63 10.37 -9.70 -7.82
C GLY A 63 10.71 -10.30 -9.20
N ARG A 64 10.16 -9.72 -10.27
CA ARG A 64 10.41 -10.13 -11.67
C ARG A 64 11.60 -9.43 -12.32
N LEU A 65 12.27 -8.52 -11.61
CA LEU A 65 13.49 -7.92 -12.13
C LEU A 65 14.60 -8.99 -12.17
N PRO A 66 15.34 -9.12 -13.30
CA PRO A 66 16.38 -10.14 -13.42
C PRO A 66 17.49 -9.95 -12.38
N GLU A 67 17.65 -8.74 -11.84
CA GLU A 67 18.59 -8.41 -10.77
C GLU A 67 18.17 -8.92 -9.37
N MET A 68 16.94 -9.42 -9.20
CA MET A 68 16.44 -9.93 -7.92
C MET A 68 15.86 -11.34 -8.00
N GLN A 69 15.45 -11.76 -9.20
CA GLN A 69 14.77 -13.02 -9.44
C GLN A 69 15.60 -14.25 -9.07
N CYS A 70 15.01 -15.16 -8.31
CA CYS A 70 15.52 -16.52 -8.15
C CYS A 70 15.16 -17.37 -9.37
N SER A 71 16.13 -18.13 -9.88
CA SER A 71 15.85 -19.18 -10.86
C SER A 71 16.33 -20.51 -10.29
N LYS A 72 15.42 -21.48 -10.23
CA LYS A 72 15.74 -22.85 -9.81
C LYS A 72 15.24 -23.81 -10.87
N ASN A 73 16.16 -24.57 -11.47
CA ASN A 73 15.85 -25.52 -12.54
C ASN A 73 15.09 -24.91 -13.73
N GLY A 74 15.36 -23.64 -14.07
CA GLY A 74 14.71 -22.95 -15.18
C GLY A 74 13.29 -22.42 -14.90
N ASN A 75 12.79 -22.59 -13.67
CA ASN A 75 11.55 -22.00 -13.22
C ASN A 75 11.83 -20.80 -12.32
N ASP A 76 11.05 -19.75 -12.51
CA ASP A 76 11.09 -18.54 -11.71
C ASP A 76 10.25 -18.76 -10.44
N GLU A 77 10.87 -18.61 -9.27
CA GLU A 77 10.17 -18.74 -7.99
C GLU A 77 9.58 -17.38 -7.59
N ASP A 78 8.25 -17.31 -7.48
CA ASP A 78 7.57 -16.12 -6.97
C ASP A 78 7.98 -15.82 -5.52
N TYR A 79 8.13 -14.53 -5.19
CA TYR A 79 8.51 -14.03 -3.85
C TYR A 79 9.87 -14.53 -3.31
N CYS A 80 10.72 -15.06 -4.19
CA CYS A 80 12.11 -15.41 -3.88
C CYS A 80 13.06 -14.31 -4.37
N ILE A 81 14.04 -13.98 -3.53
CA ILE A 81 15.10 -13.03 -3.87
C ILE A 81 16.46 -13.69 -3.75
N ASP A 82 17.21 -13.70 -4.85
CA ASP A 82 18.59 -14.14 -4.85
C ASP A 82 19.47 -13.06 -4.20
N THR A 83 20.06 -13.39 -3.06
CA THR A 83 20.84 -12.43 -2.29
C THR A 83 22.14 -11.99 -2.96
N ILE A 84 22.76 -12.82 -3.81
CA ILE A 84 23.95 -12.42 -4.58
C ILE A 84 23.56 -11.43 -5.67
N LYS A 85 22.45 -11.69 -6.36
CA LYS A 85 21.93 -10.76 -7.37
C LYS A 85 21.49 -9.45 -6.73
N ALA A 86 20.83 -9.49 -5.57
CA ALA A 86 20.40 -8.30 -4.83
C ALA A 86 21.59 -7.39 -4.44
N VAL A 87 22.76 -7.95 -4.09
CA VAL A 87 23.99 -7.17 -3.86
C VAL A 87 24.46 -6.49 -5.15
N GLY A 88 24.41 -7.20 -6.27
CA GLY A 88 24.77 -6.65 -7.58
C GLY A 88 23.77 -5.62 -8.13
N ALA A 89 22.48 -5.77 -7.78
CA ALA A 89 21.37 -4.99 -8.30
C ALA A 89 21.59 -3.50 -8.12
N ARG A 90 22.07 -3.08 -6.94
CA ARG A 90 22.34 -1.68 -6.63
C ARG A 90 23.25 -1.03 -7.67
N ASN A 91 24.29 -1.72 -8.11
CA ASN A 91 25.26 -1.17 -9.06
C ASN A 91 24.69 -1.12 -10.48
N VAL A 92 23.97 -2.16 -10.89
CA VAL A 92 23.31 -2.23 -12.21
C VAL A 92 22.21 -1.19 -12.36
N ILE A 93 21.41 -0.99 -11.31
CA ILE A 93 20.32 -0.02 -11.29
C ILE A 93 20.88 1.41 -11.29
N ARG A 94 21.97 1.65 -10.54
CA ARG A 94 22.63 2.97 -10.52
C ARG A 94 23.30 3.30 -11.85
N SER A 95 23.89 2.34 -12.55
CA SER A 95 24.49 2.57 -13.86
C SER A 95 23.44 2.86 -14.94
N ASN A 96 22.25 2.27 -14.82
CA ASN A 96 21.12 2.49 -15.74
C ASN A 96 20.01 3.35 -15.13
N LYS A 97 20.37 4.37 -14.36
CA LYS A 97 19.42 5.16 -13.56
C LYS A 97 18.22 5.67 -14.37
N ALA A 98 18.42 6.14 -15.60
CA ALA A 98 17.35 6.66 -16.43
C ALA A 98 16.26 5.61 -16.71
N TYR A 99 16.64 4.40 -17.09
CA TYR A 99 15.72 3.28 -17.36
C TYR A 99 14.91 2.91 -16.12
N TYR A 100 15.59 2.66 -15.00
CA TYR A 100 14.91 2.27 -13.76
C TYR A 100 14.10 3.42 -13.14
N SER A 101 14.52 4.67 -13.30
CA SER A 101 13.75 5.83 -12.84
C SER A 101 12.43 6.01 -13.59
N ASN A 102 12.40 5.66 -14.89
CA ASN A 102 11.18 5.71 -15.69
C ASN A 102 10.16 4.64 -15.24
N ILE A 103 10.65 3.42 -14.96
CA ILE A 103 9.79 2.29 -14.58
C ILE A 103 9.40 2.33 -13.10
N LEU A 104 10.35 2.64 -12.23
CA LEU A 104 10.20 2.55 -10.77
C LEU A 104 9.87 3.88 -10.09
N GLY A 105 9.96 5.00 -10.80
CA GLY A 105 9.59 6.32 -10.29
C GLY A 105 10.38 6.76 -9.05
N TYR A 106 9.74 7.57 -8.20
CA TYR A 106 10.33 8.06 -6.94
C TYR A 106 10.02 7.11 -5.78
N ARG A 107 10.91 6.13 -5.58
CA ARG A 107 10.75 5.10 -4.56
C ARG A 107 12.10 4.70 -3.98
N ASN A 108 12.09 4.26 -2.73
CA ASN A 108 13.24 3.60 -2.11
C ASN A 108 12.89 2.15 -1.81
N VAL A 109 13.76 1.24 -2.21
CA VAL A 109 13.56 -0.20 -2.08
C VAL A 109 14.73 -0.81 -1.34
N LYS A 110 14.40 -1.49 -0.25
CA LYS A 110 15.36 -2.18 0.60
C LYS A 110 14.82 -3.54 1.02
N ILE A 111 15.74 -4.45 1.29
CA ILE A 111 15.44 -5.82 1.70
C ILE A 111 16.20 -6.07 2.98
N GLU A 112 15.53 -6.55 4.01
CA GLU A 112 16.14 -6.80 5.32
C GLU A 112 16.02 -8.27 5.67
N ALA A 113 17.12 -8.91 6.06
CA ALA A 113 17.08 -10.25 6.60
C ALA A 113 16.49 -10.21 8.02
N ILE A 114 15.33 -10.83 8.22
CA ILE A 114 14.67 -10.88 9.53
C ILE A 114 15.25 -12.02 10.38
N TYR A 115 15.60 -13.14 9.74
CA TYR A 115 16.09 -14.31 10.44
C TYR A 115 17.14 -15.12 9.62
N PRO A 116 18.26 -15.55 10.24
CA PRO A 116 18.73 -15.16 11.57
C PRO A 116 19.06 -13.67 11.60
N GLN A 117 18.85 -13.01 12.74
CA GLN A 117 19.13 -11.58 12.87
C GLN A 117 20.59 -11.31 12.52
N LYS A 118 20.79 -10.53 11.46
CA LYS A 118 22.08 -10.02 11.00
C LYS A 118 22.19 -8.55 11.42
N ASN A 119 23.41 -8.04 11.43
CA ASN A 119 23.65 -6.62 11.69
C ASN A 119 22.91 -5.78 10.62
N ASN A 120 22.38 -4.61 11.01
CA ASN A 120 21.72 -3.64 10.10
C ASN A 120 22.72 -2.94 9.13
N VAL A 121 23.78 -3.64 8.75
CA VAL A 121 24.81 -3.16 7.83
C VAL A 121 24.32 -3.41 6.41
N ILE A 122 24.47 -2.39 5.56
CA ILE A 122 24.15 -2.48 4.14
C ILE A 122 25.11 -3.48 3.47
N CYS A 123 24.53 -4.44 2.77
CA CYS A 123 25.22 -5.46 2.01
C CYS A 123 25.94 -4.86 0.80
N ASP A 124 27.22 -5.19 0.67
CA ASP A 124 28.06 -4.95 -0.49
C ASP A 124 28.89 -6.21 -0.77
N LYS A 125 29.65 -6.20 -1.87
CA LYS A 125 30.52 -7.32 -2.28
C LYS A 125 31.51 -7.73 -1.20
N ASP A 126 32.00 -6.77 -0.42
CA ASP A 126 33.08 -7.00 0.56
C ASP A 126 32.59 -7.57 1.89
N ASN A 127 31.32 -7.36 2.25
CA ASN A 127 30.76 -7.74 3.55
C ASN A 127 29.67 -8.82 3.48
N TYR A 128 29.30 -9.25 2.28
CA TYR A 128 28.38 -10.36 2.05
C TYR A 128 29.08 -11.71 2.31
N PRO A 129 28.45 -12.70 3.00
CA PRO A 129 27.08 -12.76 3.51
C PRO A 129 26.91 -12.34 4.99
N GLY A 130 27.85 -11.56 5.54
CA GLY A 130 27.85 -11.08 6.93
C GLY A 130 26.95 -9.87 7.22
N CYS A 131 26.27 -9.35 6.21
CA CYS A 131 25.39 -8.18 6.26
C CYS A 131 23.91 -8.57 6.43
N GLY A 132 23.03 -7.58 6.67
CA GLY A 132 21.60 -7.81 6.92
C GLY A 132 20.64 -6.99 6.07
N THR A 133 21.11 -5.97 5.34
CA THR A 133 20.24 -5.06 4.59
C THR A 133 20.72 -4.87 3.15
N PHE A 134 19.92 -5.21 2.15
CA PHE A 134 20.21 -5.00 0.74
C PHE A 134 19.50 -3.74 0.26
N ALA A 135 20.26 -2.69 -0.05
CA ALA A 135 19.72 -1.45 -0.62
C ALA A 135 19.69 -1.56 -2.15
N VAL A 136 18.51 -1.78 -2.73
CA VAL A 136 18.36 -2.10 -4.15
C VAL A 136 18.18 -0.84 -4.99
N TYR A 137 17.26 0.04 -4.60
CA TYR A 137 16.91 1.23 -5.34
C TYR A 137 16.73 2.41 -4.39
N ASP A 138 17.24 3.57 -4.77
CA ASP A 138 17.16 4.80 -4.00
C ASP A 138 16.94 5.97 -4.96
N ASN A 139 15.71 6.43 -5.02
CA ASN A 139 15.31 7.59 -5.81
C ASN A 139 14.26 8.39 -5.04
N ALA A 140 14.72 9.11 -4.02
CA ALA A 140 13.87 10.02 -3.27
C ALA A 140 13.39 11.19 -4.13
N LYS A 141 12.10 11.54 -3.99
CA LYS A 141 11.54 12.76 -4.59
C LYS A 141 12.05 13.98 -3.82
N PRO A 142 12.60 15.01 -4.48
CA PRO A 142 13.01 16.22 -3.78
C PRO A 142 11.78 16.89 -3.14
N ASN A 143 11.88 17.22 -1.85
CA ASN A 143 10.83 17.87 -1.04
C ASN A 143 9.55 17.06 -0.77
N ALA A 144 9.62 15.72 -0.79
CA ALA A 144 8.48 14.92 -0.35
C ALA A 144 8.15 15.15 1.12
N GLN A 145 6.89 15.49 1.41
CA GLN A 145 6.36 15.63 2.77
C GLN A 145 5.67 14.35 3.26
N ASP A 146 5.21 13.51 2.33
CA ASP A 146 4.49 12.27 2.65
C ASP A 146 5.20 11.04 2.09
N LYS A 147 5.18 9.97 2.88
CA LYS A 147 5.90 8.72 2.62
C LYS A 147 5.00 7.53 2.96
N GLN A 148 4.65 6.76 1.94
CA GLN A 148 3.94 5.51 2.11
C GLN A 148 4.93 4.35 2.19
N ILE A 149 4.87 3.58 3.28
CA ILE A 149 5.73 2.40 3.48
C ILE A 149 4.90 1.14 3.28
N VAL A 150 5.40 0.25 2.42
CA VAL A 150 4.82 -1.06 2.12
C VAL A 150 5.88 -2.09 2.46
N SER A 151 5.52 -3.08 3.28
CA SER A 151 6.44 -4.15 3.65
C SER A 151 5.78 -5.51 3.53
N VAL A 152 6.48 -6.47 2.94
CA VAL A 152 6.05 -7.88 2.87
C VAL A 152 7.17 -8.83 3.21
N LEU A 153 6.79 -10.06 3.55
CA LEU A 153 7.75 -11.14 3.74
C LEU A 153 8.17 -11.73 2.40
N VAL A 154 9.46 -12.03 2.28
CA VAL A 154 10.07 -12.64 1.09
C VAL A 154 11.05 -13.72 1.51
N SER A 155 11.25 -14.68 0.62
CA SER A 155 12.24 -15.74 0.80
C SER A 155 13.58 -15.28 0.23
N LEU A 156 14.58 -15.13 1.10
CA LEU A 156 15.94 -14.79 0.70
C LEU A 156 16.73 -16.07 0.44
N TYR A 157 17.10 -16.30 -0.81
CA TYR A 157 17.94 -17.41 -1.20
C TYR A 157 19.43 -17.03 -1.10
N TYR A 158 20.20 -17.84 -0.37
CA TYR A 158 21.65 -17.69 -0.19
C TYR A 158 22.37 -18.79 -0.97
N PRO A 159 22.86 -18.51 -2.20
CA PRO A 159 23.44 -19.53 -3.07
C PRO A 159 24.69 -20.21 -2.48
N HIS A 160 25.49 -19.48 -1.68
CA HIS A 160 26.70 -20.02 -1.05
C HIS A 160 26.38 -21.16 -0.07
N GLU A 161 25.25 -21.09 0.64
CA GLU A 161 24.84 -22.10 1.63
C GLU A 161 23.74 -23.02 1.09
N ASN A 162 23.20 -22.74 -0.11
CA ASN A 162 22.00 -23.36 -0.67
C ASN A 162 20.83 -23.38 0.34
N LYS A 163 20.61 -22.25 1.01
CA LYS A 163 19.59 -22.12 2.07
C LYS A 163 18.70 -20.91 1.83
N TYR A 164 17.45 -21.06 2.26
CA TYR A 164 16.48 -19.97 2.29
C TYR A 164 16.37 -19.40 3.69
N ARG A 165 16.18 -18.09 3.76
CA ARG A 165 16.01 -17.32 5.00
C ARG A 165 14.84 -16.37 4.83
N VAL A 166 14.25 -15.94 5.94
CA VAL A 166 13.11 -15.03 5.91
C VAL A 166 13.64 -13.59 5.85
N GLY A 167 13.17 -12.84 4.86
CA GLY A 167 13.43 -11.43 4.70
C GLY A 167 12.17 -10.58 4.68
N ARG A 168 12.36 -9.27 4.82
CA ARG A 168 11.35 -8.25 4.65
C ARG A 168 11.71 -7.42 3.43
N PHE A 169 10.84 -7.39 2.45
CA PHE A 169 10.93 -6.48 1.31
C PHE A 169 10.18 -5.20 1.65
N ILE A 170 10.85 -4.05 1.56
CA ILE A 170 10.30 -2.75 1.97
C ILE A 170 10.39 -1.79 0.79
N ILE A 171 9.24 -1.27 0.40
CA ILE A 171 9.09 -0.21 -0.59
C ILE A 171 8.61 1.04 0.13
N GLU A 172 9.33 2.13 -0.09
CA GLU A 172 9.01 3.44 0.41
C GLU A 172 8.67 4.32 -0.79
N GLU A 173 7.41 4.70 -0.92
CA GLU A 173 6.93 5.53 -2.02
C GLU A 173 6.77 6.98 -1.55
N PHE A 174 7.32 7.91 -2.33
CA PHE A 174 7.25 9.34 -2.04
C PHE A 174 6.15 9.98 -2.88
N ARG A 175 5.14 10.54 -2.22
CA ARG A 175 4.04 11.26 -2.89
C ARG A 175 4.33 12.76 -3.00
#